data_AF-A0AAU1WNP0-F1
#
_entry.id   AF-A0AAU1WNP0-F1
#
_cell.length_a   1.000
_cell.length_b   1.000
_cell.length_c   1.000
_cell.angle_alpha   90.00
_cell.angle_beta   90.00
_cell.angle_gamma   90.00
#
_symmetry.space_group_name_H-M   'P 1'
#
loop_
_entity.id
_entity.type
_entity.pdbx_description
1 polymer ?
#
loop_
_entity_poly.entity_id
_entity_poly.type
_entity_poly.pdbx_seq_one_letter_code
_entity_poly.pdbx_strand_id
1 'polypeptide(L)'
;MSELIKLVTALERRVQEAGEAQQVADRLWDATEELLTEVRAIATSVSEIRFEIDGYIGENDYIAVERSAYELRGATDIGRLLPVLRQALLLVALRDGSSLPDPTSIESLPELSDTVMEHPTLSLEELFRDSKQELEAQEESLRTIWCDEDDEPELEDHLHEARLDAVRDRATRAGRQLMELCGYISEVLCPELVTSTEAGNSEVALRALAAVSAAGEEAVPAYKIYEVALSEQYERSPTSLGSMGEHLMLFEGWLNTQ
;
A
#
# COMPACT_ATOMS: atom_id res chain seq x y z
N MET A 1 -42.89 46.94 -34.52
CA MET A 1 -41.64 46.36 -35.07
C MET A 1 -40.41 46.59 -34.19
N SER A 2 -40.17 47.80 -33.65
CA SER A 2 -38.99 48.11 -32.81
C SER A 2 -38.87 47.28 -31.51
N GLU A 3 -39.96 47.06 -30.77
CA GLU A 3 -39.92 46.29 -29.52
C GLU A 3 -39.65 44.79 -29.74
N LEU A 4 -40.18 44.23 -30.82
CA LEU A 4 -40.01 42.83 -31.16
C LEU A 4 -38.55 42.52 -31.54
N ILE A 5 -37.91 43.44 -32.26
CA ILE A 5 -36.47 43.36 -32.57
C ILE A 5 -35.64 43.43 -31.28
N LYS A 6 -35.94 44.35 -30.35
CA LYS A 6 -35.25 44.42 -29.05
C LYS A 6 -35.40 43.15 -28.22
N LEU A 7 -36.59 42.56 -28.21
CA LEU A 7 -36.85 41.29 -27.53
C LEU A 7 -36.07 40.14 -28.16
N VAL A 8 -36.03 40.04 -29.49
CA VAL A 8 -35.25 39.02 -30.21
C VAL A 8 -33.76 39.18 -29.92
N THR A 9 -33.19 40.38 -30.03
CA THR A 9 -31.77 40.62 -29.73
C THR A 9 -31.42 40.32 -28.27
N ALA A 10 -32.31 40.64 -27.32
CA ALA A 10 -32.12 40.28 -25.91
C ALA A 10 -32.19 38.76 -25.70
N LEU A 11 -33.03 38.06 -26.44
CA LEU A 11 -33.14 36.60 -26.40
C LEU A 11 -31.89 35.94 -26.98
N GLU A 12 -31.41 36.41 -28.14
CA GLU A 12 -30.18 35.94 -28.78
C GLU A 12 -28.96 36.09 -27.85
N ARG A 13 -28.84 37.24 -27.17
CA ARG A 13 -27.79 37.44 -26.16
C ARG A 13 -27.87 36.42 -25.02
N ARG A 14 -29.08 36.17 -24.49
CA ARG A 14 -29.28 35.19 -23.42
C ARG A 14 -28.98 33.76 -23.87
N VAL A 15 -29.30 33.41 -25.11
CA VAL A 15 -28.97 32.10 -25.69
C VAL A 15 -27.46 31.95 -25.82
N GLN A 16 -26.76 33.00 -26.29
CA GLN A 16 -25.30 32.99 -26.36
C GLN A 16 -24.66 32.85 -24.98
N GLU A 17 -25.09 33.64 -24.00
CA GLU A 17 -24.61 33.57 -22.60
C GLU A 17 -24.89 32.18 -21.99
N ALA A 18 -26.06 31.58 -22.27
CA ALA A 18 -26.37 30.24 -21.82
C ALA A 18 -25.49 29.17 -22.50
N GLY A 19 -25.18 29.34 -23.79
CA GLY A 19 -24.27 28.45 -24.51
C GLY A 19 -22.83 28.51 -23.98
N GLU A 20 -22.35 29.71 -23.66
CA GLU A 20 -21.04 29.91 -23.03
C GLU A 20 -20.99 29.33 -21.61
N ALA A 21 -22.05 29.55 -20.81
CA ALA A 21 -22.16 28.97 -19.48
C ALA A 21 -22.18 27.43 -19.53
N GLN A 22 -22.89 26.85 -20.51
CA GLN A 22 -22.89 25.40 -20.71
C GLN A 22 -21.51 24.87 -21.05
N GLN A 23 -20.77 25.51 -21.96
CA GLN A 23 -19.40 25.08 -22.29
C GLN A 23 -18.46 25.14 -21.10
N VAL A 24 -18.61 26.14 -20.22
CA VAL A 24 -17.80 26.24 -18.99
C VAL A 24 -18.20 25.14 -18.01
N ALA A 25 -19.49 24.85 -17.86
CA ALA A 25 -19.98 23.77 -17.01
C ALA A 25 -19.49 22.39 -17.49
N ASP A 26 -19.53 22.14 -18.80
CA ASP A 26 -19.05 20.88 -19.39
C ASP A 26 -17.54 20.68 -19.13
N ARG A 27 -16.73 21.72 -19.35
CA ARG A 27 -15.28 21.65 -19.06
C ARG A 27 -14.99 21.44 -17.58
N LEU A 28 -15.78 22.04 -16.71
CA LEU A 28 -15.64 21.86 -15.27
C LEU A 28 -16.01 20.43 -14.86
N TRP A 29 -17.05 19.86 -15.46
CA TRP A 29 -17.44 18.47 -15.25
C TRP A 29 -16.32 17.51 -15.66
N ASP A 30 -15.77 17.68 -16.87
CA ASP A 30 -14.68 16.85 -17.39
C ASP A 30 -13.44 16.93 -16.48
N ALA A 31 -13.03 18.13 -16.08
CA ALA A 31 -11.88 18.34 -15.18
C ALA A 31 -12.12 17.73 -13.78
N THR A 32 -13.37 17.77 -13.29
CA THR A 32 -13.72 17.15 -12.01
C THR A 32 -13.58 15.63 -12.09
N GLU A 33 -14.13 15.01 -13.14
CA GLU A 33 -14.04 13.55 -13.32
C GLU A 33 -12.61 13.07 -13.57
N GLU A 34 -11.78 13.85 -14.26
CA GLU A 34 -10.35 13.54 -14.43
C GLU A 34 -9.64 13.42 -13.07
N LEU A 35 -9.80 14.40 -12.18
CA LEU A 35 -9.19 14.37 -10.85
C LEU A 35 -9.79 13.28 -9.95
N LEU A 36 -11.10 13.06 -9.99
CA LEU A 36 -11.73 11.97 -9.24
C LEU A 36 -11.24 10.61 -9.74
N THR A 37 -10.99 10.46 -11.03
CA THR A 37 -10.38 9.25 -11.61
C THR A 37 -8.96 9.04 -11.08
N GLU A 38 -8.17 10.10 -10.95
CA GLU A 38 -6.83 10.02 -10.36
C GLU A 38 -6.88 9.58 -8.88
N VAL A 39 -7.82 10.09 -8.09
CA VAL A 39 -8.02 9.65 -6.70
C VAL A 39 -8.47 8.18 -6.63
N ARG A 40 -9.39 7.76 -7.49
CA ARG A 40 -9.85 6.36 -7.58
C ARG A 40 -8.72 5.42 -8.00
N ALA A 41 -7.80 5.87 -8.86
CA ALA A 41 -6.70 5.06 -9.37
C ALA A 41 -5.71 4.61 -8.28
N ILE A 42 -5.63 5.32 -7.15
CA ILE A 42 -4.77 4.95 -6.01
C ILE A 42 -5.09 3.52 -5.54
N ALA A 43 -6.37 3.20 -5.35
CA ALA A 43 -6.80 1.88 -4.91
C ALA A 43 -6.39 0.77 -5.90
N THR A 44 -6.52 1.05 -7.19
CA THR A 44 -6.13 0.14 -8.27
C THR A 44 -4.62 -0.10 -8.25
N SER A 45 -3.81 0.96 -8.24
CA SER A 45 -2.35 0.84 -8.21
C SER A 45 -1.85 0.07 -6.99
N VAL A 46 -2.40 0.33 -5.80
CA VAL A 46 -2.03 -0.40 -4.58
C VAL A 46 -2.44 -1.88 -4.66
N SER A 47 -3.59 -2.18 -5.26
CA SER A 47 -4.05 -3.57 -5.45
C SER A 47 -3.22 -4.33 -6.46
N GLU A 48 -2.75 -3.66 -7.52
CA GLU A 48 -1.82 -4.23 -8.51
C GLU A 48 -0.48 -4.58 -7.83
N ILE A 49 0.09 -3.64 -7.07
CA ILE A 49 1.32 -3.87 -6.29
C ILE A 49 1.17 -5.08 -5.36
N ARG A 50 0.03 -5.22 -4.66
CA ARG A 50 -0.24 -6.38 -3.80
C ARG A 50 -0.12 -7.70 -4.56
N PHE A 51 -0.70 -7.77 -5.76
CA PHE A 51 -0.73 -8.98 -6.57
C PHE A 51 0.67 -9.31 -7.12
N GLU A 52 1.43 -8.28 -7.49
CA GLU A 52 2.82 -8.43 -7.94
C GLU A 52 3.73 -8.94 -6.81
N ILE A 53 3.59 -8.42 -5.59
CA ILE A 53 4.37 -8.87 -4.42
C ILE A 53 4.17 -10.36 -4.16
N ASP A 54 2.94 -10.88 -4.23
CA ASP A 54 2.66 -12.31 -4.05
C ASP A 54 3.42 -13.17 -5.07
N GLY A 55 3.38 -12.75 -6.34
CA GLY A 55 4.13 -13.38 -7.42
C GLY A 55 5.64 -13.36 -7.18
N TYR A 56 6.20 -12.21 -6.81
CA TYR A 56 7.63 -12.04 -6.57
C TYR A 56 8.13 -12.85 -5.37
N ILE A 57 7.35 -12.93 -4.28
CA ILE A 57 7.67 -13.80 -3.15
C ILE A 57 7.69 -15.27 -3.60
N GLY A 58 6.69 -15.71 -4.36
CA GLY A 58 6.62 -17.08 -4.88
C GLY A 58 7.77 -17.43 -5.84
N GLU A 59 8.27 -16.45 -6.60
CA GLU A 59 9.36 -16.60 -7.56
C GLU A 59 10.76 -16.38 -6.94
N ASN A 60 10.84 -16.01 -5.65
CA ASN A 60 12.07 -15.61 -4.96
C ASN A 60 12.76 -14.37 -5.58
N ASP A 61 11.98 -13.46 -6.18
CA ASP A 61 12.49 -12.19 -6.73
C ASP A 61 12.45 -11.07 -5.68
N TYR A 62 13.39 -11.13 -4.73
CA TYR A 62 13.42 -10.21 -3.60
C TYR A 62 13.75 -8.75 -3.99
N ILE A 63 14.39 -8.55 -5.14
CA ILE A 63 14.67 -7.21 -5.69
C ILE A 63 13.36 -6.61 -6.21
N ALA A 64 12.51 -7.41 -6.85
CA ALA A 64 11.19 -6.95 -7.26
C ALA A 64 10.31 -6.63 -6.04
N VAL A 65 10.36 -7.42 -4.96
CA VAL A 65 9.66 -7.10 -3.70
C VAL A 65 10.15 -5.76 -3.10
N GLU A 66 11.47 -5.51 -3.09
CA GLU A 66 12.02 -4.22 -2.65
C GLU A 66 11.44 -3.06 -3.48
N ARG A 67 11.49 -3.21 -4.81
CA ARG A 67 10.98 -2.19 -5.72
C ARG A 67 9.51 -1.90 -5.47
N SER A 68 8.69 -2.94 -5.30
CA SER A 68 7.26 -2.82 -5.01
C SER A 68 6.98 -2.08 -3.68
N ALA A 69 7.81 -2.27 -2.65
CA ALA A 69 7.68 -1.52 -1.40
C ALA A 69 7.94 -0.01 -1.60
N TYR A 70 8.94 0.35 -2.40
CA TYR A 70 9.17 1.75 -2.77
C TYR A 70 8.10 2.32 -3.70
N GLU A 71 7.58 1.51 -4.63
CA GLU A 71 6.46 1.89 -5.50
C GLU A 71 5.19 2.15 -4.69
N LEU A 72 4.91 1.34 -3.66
CA LEU A 72 3.80 1.57 -2.72
C LEU A 72 3.96 2.90 -1.99
N ARG A 73 5.15 3.19 -1.46
CA ARG A 73 5.45 4.47 -0.82
C ARG A 73 5.28 5.65 -1.79
N GLY A 74 5.71 5.50 -3.04
CA GLY A 74 5.54 6.53 -4.07
C GLY A 74 4.08 6.73 -4.48
N ALA A 75 3.30 5.65 -4.55
CA ALA A 75 1.89 5.70 -4.92
C ALA A 75 1.04 6.44 -3.87
N THR A 76 1.46 6.37 -2.60
CA THR A 76 0.80 6.95 -1.42
C THR A 76 1.42 8.27 -0.93
N ASP A 77 2.42 8.79 -1.66
CA ASP A 77 3.17 9.99 -1.26
C ASP A 77 2.29 11.26 -1.18
N ILE A 78 2.35 11.96 -0.05
CA ILE A 78 1.61 13.20 0.21
C ILE A 78 1.98 14.28 -0.79
N GLY A 79 3.27 14.39 -1.12
CA GLY A 79 3.78 15.41 -2.05
C GLY A 79 3.10 15.33 -3.41
N ARG A 80 2.75 14.11 -3.85
CA ARG A 80 2.00 13.84 -5.08
C ARG A 80 0.48 13.98 -4.90
N LEU A 81 -0.07 13.36 -3.86
CA LEU A 81 -1.53 13.16 -3.74
C LEU A 81 -2.28 14.38 -3.20
N LEU A 82 -1.67 15.16 -2.31
CA LEU A 82 -2.33 16.30 -1.68
C LEU A 82 -2.71 17.41 -2.68
N PRO A 83 -1.85 17.79 -3.65
CA PRO A 83 -2.24 18.71 -4.72
C PRO A 83 -3.47 18.24 -5.52
N VAL A 84 -3.52 16.94 -5.86
CA VAL A 84 -4.64 16.34 -6.61
C VAL A 84 -5.92 16.42 -5.79
N LEU A 85 -5.87 16.01 -4.53
CA LEU A 85 -7.01 16.06 -3.62
C LEU A 85 -7.55 17.48 -3.44
N ARG A 86 -6.67 18.47 -3.26
CA ARG A 86 -7.07 19.88 -3.14
C ARG A 86 -7.84 20.36 -4.36
N GLN A 87 -7.32 20.07 -5.55
CA GLN A 87 -7.97 20.46 -6.79
C GLN A 87 -9.32 19.75 -6.95
N ALA A 88 -9.39 18.46 -6.61
CA ALA A 88 -10.64 17.71 -6.65
C ALA A 88 -11.70 18.32 -5.72
N LEU A 89 -11.35 18.61 -4.46
CA LEU A 89 -12.27 19.23 -3.50
C LEU A 89 -12.78 20.61 -3.95
N LEU A 90 -11.90 21.43 -4.55
CA LEU A 90 -12.30 22.73 -5.11
C LEU A 90 -13.25 22.58 -6.30
N LEU A 91 -12.95 21.67 -7.24
CA LEU A 91 -13.79 21.44 -8.41
C LEU A 91 -15.14 20.81 -8.03
N VAL A 92 -15.16 19.86 -7.11
CA VAL A 92 -16.41 19.29 -6.55
C VAL A 92 -17.27 20.38 -5.93
N ALA A 93 -16.69 21.27 -5.11
CA ALA A 93 -17.45 22.36 -4.51
C ALA A 93 -18.05 23.33 -5.55
N LEU A 94 -17.28 23.64 -6.61
CA LEU A 94 -17.76 24.47 -7.72
C LEU A 94 -18.86 23.77 -8.53
N ARG A 95 -18.71 22.48 -8.82
CA ARG A 95 -19.67 21.64 -9.56
C ARG A 95 -21.00 21.57 -8.82
N ASP A 96 -20.95 21.34 -7.51
CA ASP A 96 -22.14 21.11 -6.69
C ASP A 96 -22.76 22.42 -6.18
N GLY A 97 -22.14 23.57 -6.46
CA GLY A 97 -22.58 24.88 -5.98
C GLY A 97 -22.52 25.01 -4.46
N SER A 98 -21.64 24.24 -3.81
CA SER A 98 -21.48 24.23 -2.36
C SER A 98 -20.48 25.31 -1.91
N SER A 99 -20.29 25.45 -0.60
CA SER A 99 -19.31 26.40 -0.07
C SER A 99 -17.90 25.91 -0.41
N LEU A 100 -17.08 26.80 -0.96
CA LEU A 100 -15.66 26.49 -1.19
C LEU A 100 -14.98 26.14 0.14
N PRO A 101 -14.12 25.10 0.16
CA PRO A 101 -13.32 24.80 1.33
C PRO A 101 -12.40 25.98 1.67
N ASP A 102 -12.11 26.15 2.96
CA ASP A 102 -11.16 27.15 3.42
C ASP A 102 -9.77 26.86 2.80
N PRO A 103 -9.17 27.80 2.07
CA PRO A 103 -7.85 27.60 1.44
C PRO A 103 -6.78 27.18 2.44
N THR A 104 -6.85 27.71 3.67
CA THR A 104 -5.85 27.39 4.70
C THR A 104 -6.04 26.00 5.28
N SER A 105 -7.27 25.47 5.32
CA SER A 105 -7.54 24.15 5.89
C SER A 105 -7.13 23.01 4.96
N ILE A 106 -7.13 23.25 3.64
CA ILE A 106 -6.73 22.24 2.64
C ILE A 106 -5.23 22.27 2.34
N GLU A 107 -4.49 23.26 2.84
CA GLU A 107 -3.05 23.47 2.62
C GLU A 107 -2.12 22.54 3.42
N SER A 108 -2.66 21.77 4.36
CA SER A 108 -1.90 20.80 5.13
C SER A 108 -2.77 19.63 5.54
N LEU A 109 -2.14 18.48 5.78
CA LEU A 109 -2.83 17.35 6.37
C LEU A 109 -3.01 17.56 7.88
N PRO A 110 -4.13 17.09 8.46
CA PRO A 110 -4.30 17.08 9.90
C PRO A 110 -3.29 16.11 10.55
N GLU A 111 -2.87 16.42 11.77
CA GLU A 111 -2.19 15.44 12.62
C GLU A 111 -3.16 14.31 12.95
N LEU A 112 -2.72 13.06 12.72
CA LEU A 112 -3.47 11.88 13.10
C LEU A 112 -3.19 11.56 14.56
N SER A 113 -4.24 11.23 15.32
CA SER A 113 -4.08 10.57 16.61
C SER A 113 -3.58 9.14 16.42
N ASP A 114 -2.77 8.63 17.34
CA ASP A 114 -2.25 7.24 17.34
C ASP A 114 -3.35 6.18 17.10
N THR A 115 -4.58 6.41 17.57
CA THR A 115 -5.74 5.51 17.40
C THR A 115 -6.30 5.45 15.98
N VAL A 116 -6.00 6.42 15.11
CA VAL A 116 -6.41 6.42 13.69
C VAL A 116 -5.30 5.82 12.81
N MET A 117 -4.10 5.62 13.38
CA MET A 117 -2.95 5.00 12.73
C MET A 117 -2.85 3.50 12.96
N GLU A 118 -3.94 2.81 13.32
CA GLU A 118 -3.96 1.34 13.41
C GLU A 118 -3.94 0.70 12.01
N HIS A 119 -2.83 0.89 11.28
CA HIS A 119 -2.49 0.10 10.11
C HIS A 119 -1.76 -1.18 10.55
N PRO A 120 -1.80 -2.24 9.74
CA PRO A 120 -1.02 -3.44 10.02
C PRO A 120 0.47 -3.09 10.16
N THR A 121 1.02 -3.35 11.34
CA THR A 121 2.46 -3.27 11.62
C THR A 121 2.93 -4.60 12.15
N LEU A 122 4.13 -5.00 11.75
CA LEU A 122 4.81 -6.15 12.32
C LEU A 122 6.16 -5.64 12.78
N SER A 123 6.48 -5.77 14.07
CA SER A 123 7.84 -5.50 14.53
C SER A 123 8.73 -6.74 14.38
N LEU A 124 10.05 -6.51 14.24
CA LEU A 124 11.02 -7.59 14.23
C LEU A 124 10.97 -8.41 15.54
N GLU A 125 10.78 -7.73 16.67
CA GLU A 125 10.69 -8.38 17.98
C GLU A 125 9.47 -9.31 18.07
N GLU A 126 8.30 -8.87 17.58
CA GLU A 126 7.09 -9.70 17.53
C GLU A 126 7.28 -10.91 16.63
N LEU A 127 7.79 -10.71 15.41
CA LEU A 127 8.04 -11.78 14.46
C LEU A 127 8.96 -12.87 15.03
N PHE A 128 10.06 -12.47 15.68
CA PHE A 128 11.00 -13.40 16.30
C PHE A 128 10.41 -14.08 17.54
N ARG A 129 9.68 -13.34 18.37
CA ARG A 129 9.00 -13.87 19.56
C ARG A 129 7.98 -14.94 19.18
N ASP A 130 7.11 -14.66 18.21
CA ASP A 130 6.05 -15.58 17.78
C ASP A 130 6.66 -16.81 17.11
N SER A 131 7.61 -16.62 16.19
CA SER A 131 8.32 -17.72 15.52
C SER A 131 9.04 -18.64 16.52
N LYS A 132 9.65 -18.08 17.56
CA LYS A 132 10.32 -18.86 18.61
C LYS A 132 9.32 -19.69 19.43
N GLN A 133 8.21 -19.08 19.85
CA GLN A 133 7.19 -19.78 20.65
C GLN A 133 6.60 -20.97 19.89
N GLU A 134 6.33 -20.79 18.60
CA GLU A 134 5.80 -21.85 17.74
C GLU A 134 6.82 -22.97 17.49
N LEU A 135 8.09 -22.62 17.25
CA LEU A 135 9.16 -23.60 17.12
C LEU A 135 9.32 -24.42 18.41
N GLU A 136 9.31 -23.78 19.58
CA GLU A 136 9.40 -24.47 20.87
C GLU A 136 8.25 -25.46 21.06
N ALA A 137 7.02 -25.05 20.75
CA ALA A 137 5.85 -25.93 20.81
C ALA A 137 5.95 -27.10 19.80
N GLN A 138 6.45 -26.84 18.59
CA GLN A 138 6.64 -27.88 17.57
C GLN A 138 7.73 -28.87 17.98
N GLU A 139 8.86 -28.40 18.50
CA GLU A 139 9.93 -29.29 18.97
C GLU A 139 9.46 -30.14 20.17
N GLU A 140 8.67 -29.59 21.10
CA GLU A 140 8.07 -30.35 22.21
C GLU A 140 7.13 -31.45 21.68
N SER A 141 6.31 -31.12 20.68
CA SER A 141 5.45 -32.11 20.02
C SER A 141 6.25 -33.22 19.35
N LEU A 142 7.33 -32.89 18.64
CA LEU A 142 8.18 -33.89 17.97
C LEU A 142 8.86 -34.82 18.96
N ARG A 143 9.41 -34.30 20.06
CA ARG A 143 9.99 -35.10 21.15
C ARG A 143 8.99 -36.01 21.84
N THR A 144 7.70 -35.64 21.81
CA THR A 144 6.62 -36.50 22.34
C THR A 144 6.28 -37.64 21.38
N ILE A 145 6.35 -37.39 20.06
CA ILE A 145 6.06 -38.39 19.02
C ILE A 145 7.19 -39.42 18.92
N TRP A 146 8.44 -38.94 18.95
CA TRP A 146 9.66 -39.73 18.77
C TRP A 146 10.40 -39.86 20.11
N CYS A 147 9.84 -40.61 21.05
CA CYS A 147 10.32 -40.69 22.44
C CYS A 147 11.06 -41.99 22.78
N ASP A 148 11.18 -42.93 21.85
CA ASP A 148 11.90 -44.19 22.04
C ASP A 148 13.40 -44.05 21.72
N GLU A 149 14.26 -44.84 22.37
CA GLU A 149 15.74 -44.73 22.19
C GLU A 149 16.19 -45.06 20.75
N ASP A 150 15.45 -45.90 20.02
CA ASP A 150 15.76 -46.25 18.63
C ASP A 150 15.41 -45.12 17.63
N ASP A 151 14.65 -44.10 18.08
CA ASP A 151 14.14 -43.00 17.27
C ASP A 151 15.05 -41.76 17.27
N GLU A 152 16.11 -41.75 18.09
CA GLU A 152 17.01 -40.60 18.27
C GLU A 152 17.55 -39.98 16.96
N PRO A 153 18.01 -40.75 15.94
CA PRO A 153 18.46 -40.16 14.68
C PRO A 153 17.30 -39.56 13.85
N GLU A 154 16.13 -40.19 13.86
CA GLU A 154 14.95 -39.71 13.12
C GLU A 154 14.36 -38.45 13.79
N LEU A 155 14.39 -38.40 15.12
CA LEU A 155 14.05 -37.21 15.90
C LEU A 155 14.96 -36.02 15.54
N GLU A 156 16.29 -36.20 15.49
CA GLU A 156 17.19 -35.09 15.18
C GLU A 156 17.00 -34.58 13.75
N ASP A 157 16.74 -35.48 12.78
CA ASP A 157 16.40 -35.09 11.40
C ASP A 157 15.12 -34.24 11.37
N HIS A 158 14.06 -34.65 12.08
CA HIS A 158 12.82 -33.87 12.18
C HIS A 158 12.96 -32.54 12.93
N LEU A 159 13.78 -32.50 13.98
CA LEU A 159 14.09 -31.25 14.69
C LEU A 159 14.89 -30.30 13.80
N HIS A 160 15.83 -30.81 13.01
CA HIS A 160 16.57 -30.03 12.04
C HIS A 160 15.64 -29.43 10.96
N GLU A 161 14.74 -30.24 10.41
CA GLU A 161 13.74 -29.79 9.43
C GLU A 161 12.81 -28.72 10.01
N ALA A 162 12.27 -28.93 11.22
CA ALA A 162 11.41 -27.97 11.91
C ALA A 162 12.10 -26.60 12.11
N ARG A 163 13.40 -26.60 12.45
CA ARG A 163 14.19 -25.36 12.58
C ARG A 163 14.35 -24.64 11.25
N LEU A 164 14.58 -25.36 10.15
CA LEU A 164 14.67 -24.76 8.81
C LEU A 164 13.33 -24.20 8.35
N ASP A 165 12.24 -24.92 8.60
CA ASP A 165 10.89 -24.47 8.26
C ASP A 165 10.46 -23.25 9.07
N ALA A 166 10.80 -23.17 10.36
CA ALA A 166 10.55 -21.99 11.18
C ALA A 166 11.23 -20.72 10.61
N VAL A 167 12.42 -20.86 10.03
CA VAL A 167 13.13 -19.74 9.37
C VAL A 167 12.43 -19.34 8.06
N ARG A 168 12.02 -20.31 7.23
CA ARG A 168 11.27 -20.06 5.98
C ARG A 168 9.91 -19.40 6.24
N ASP A 169 9.20 -19.89 7.26
CA ASP A 169 7.91 -19.35 7.67
C ASP A 169 8.05 -17.90 8.16
N ARG A 170 9.13 -17.59 8.91
CA ARG A 170 9.44 -16.22 9.33
C ARG A 170 9.58 -15.26 8.15
N ALA A 171 10.35 -15.65 7.12
CA ALA A 171 10.49 -14.86 5.90
C ALA A 171 9.14 -14.73 5.17
N THR A 172 8.37 -15.81 5.10
CA THR A 172 7.03 -15.80 4.47
C THR A 172 6.08 -14.84 5.18
N ARG A 173 6.04 -14.82 6.52
CA ARG A 173 5.21 -13.90 7.30
C ARG A 173 5.64 -12.45 7.11
N ALA A 174 6.94 -12.18 7.15
CA ALA A 174 7.45 -10.83 6.90
C ALA A 174 7.11 -10.33 5.49
N GLY A 175 7.15 -11.20 4.47
CA GLY A 175 6.69 -10.87 3.12
C GLY A 175 5.18 -10.64 3.04
N ARG A 176 4.38 -11.46 3.73
CA ARG A 176 2.92 -11.30 3.82
C ARG A 176 2.49 -9.98 4.45
N GLN A 177 3.28 -9.44 5.39
CA GLN A 177 3.00 -8.13 6.00
C GLN A 177 2.85 -7.02 4.95
N LEU A 178 3.69 -7.03 3.90
CA LEU A 178 3.58 -6.04 2.81
C LEU A 178 2.26 -6.17 2.05
N MET A 179 1.78 -7.40 1.85
CA MET A 179 0.49 -7.66 1.20
C MET A 179 -0.68 -7.24 2.08
N GLU A 180 -0.60 -7.47 3.40
CA GLU A 180 -1.60 -7.02 4.36
C GLU A 180 -1.69 -5.49 4.41
N LEU A 181 -0.53 -4.81 4.38
CA LEU A 181 -0.47 -3.36 4.29
C LEU A 181 -1.13 -2.83 3.01
N CYS A 182 -0.83 -3.43 1.85
CA CYS A 182 -1.48 -3.07 0.59
C CYS A 182 -2.99 -3.28 0.66
N GLY A 183 -3.44 -4.43 1.19
CA GLY A 183 -4.86 -4.74 1.36
C GLY A 183 -5.56 -3.73 2.27
N TYR A 184 -4.94 -3.36 3.39
CA TYR A 184 -5.49 -2.34 4.28
C TYR A 184 -5.64 -0.98 3.57
N ILE A 185 -4.61 -0.54 2.84
CA ILE A 185 -4.67 0.73 2.09
C ILE A 185 -5.77 0.69 1.03
N SER A 186 -5.82 -0.34 0.18
CA SER A 186 -6.74 -0.37 -0.95
C SER A 186 -8.19 -0.72 -0.58
N GLU A 187 -8.41 -1.59 0.42
CA GLU A 187 -9.73 -2.10 0.79
C GLU A 187 -10.38 -1.31 1.93
N VAL A 188 -9.59 -0.61 2.77
CA VAL A 188 -10.10 0.14 3.92
C VAL A 188 -9.96 1.64 3.73
N LEU A 189 -8.75 2.15 3.46
CA LEU A 189 -8.49 3.60 3.46
C LEU A 189 -8.92 4.29 2.16
N CYS A 190 -8.57 3.72 1.01
CA CYS A 190 -8.91 4.31 -0.28
C CYS A 190 -10.43 4.50 -0.51
N PRO A 191 -11.32 3.58 -0.11
CA PRO A 191 -12.77 3.80 -0.23
C PRO A 191 -13.27 5.01 0.55
N GLU A 192 -12.75 5.26 1.75
CA GLU A 192 -13.10 6.45 2.53
C GLU A 192 -12.58 7.72 1.85
N LEU A 193 -11.33 7.71 1.36
CA LEU A 193 -10.75 8.82 0.60
C LEU A 193 -11.59 9.17 -0.63
N VAL A 194 -11.96 8.17 -1.44
CA VAL A 194 -12.78 8.38 -2.65
C VAL A 194 -14.15 8.94 -2.29
N THR A 195 -14.85 8.28 -1.36
CA THR A 195 -16.22 8.65 -0.99
C THR A 195 -16.29 10.07 -0.40
N SER A 196 -15.35 10.41 0.47
CA SER A 196 -15.28 11.74 1.09
C SER A 196 -14.90 12.83 0.09
N THR A 197 -14.01 12.54 -0.86
CA THR A 197 -13.65 13.48 -1.93
C THR A 197 -14.83 13.75 -2.86
N GLU A 198 -15.52 12.70 -3.31
CA GLU A 198 -16.69 12.80 -4.19
C GLU A 198 -17.85 13.55 -3.53
N ALA A 199 -18.00 13.41 -2.21
CA ALA A 199 -18.98 14.13 -1.41
C ALA A 199 -18.56 15.57 -1.04
N GLY A 200 -17.35 16.01 -1.42
CA GLY A 200 -16.82 17.32 -1.07
C GLY A 200 -16.51 17.52 0.41
N ASN A 201 -16.38 16.43 1.18
CA ASN A 201 -16.09 16.48 2.61
C ASN A 201 -14.58 16.63 2.84
N SER A 202 -14.11 17.87 2.77
CA SER A 202 -12.68 18.21 2.87
C SER A 202 -11.99 17.67 4.13
N GLU A 203 -12.61 17.78 5.31
CA GLU A 203 -12.01 17.33 6.56
C GLU A 203 -11.77 15.81 6.57
N VAL A 204 -12.78 15.03 6.17
CA VAL A 204 -12.69 13.58 6.13
C VAL A 204 -11.72 13.12 5.03
N ALA A 205 -11.75 13.77 3.86
CA ALA A 205 -10.85 13.42 2.75
C ALA A 205 -9.38 13.67 3.10
N LEU A 206 -9.07 14.79 3.77
CA LEU A 206 -7.71 15.08 4.23
C LEU A 206 -7.25 14.09 5.30
N ARG A 207 -8.14 13.71 6.24
CA ARG A 207 -7.83 12.69 7.24
C ARG A 207 -7.57 11.32 6.60
N ALA A 208 -8.40 10.92 5.64
CA ALA A 208 -8.22 9.68 4.90
C ALA A 208 -6.90 9.67 4.11
N LEU A 209 -6.56 10.79 3.45
CA LEU A 209 -5.28 10.90 2.74
C LEU A 209 -4.08 10.83 3.70
N ALA A 210 -4.17 11.46 4.86
CA ALA A 210 -3.13 11.35 5.88
C ALA A 210 -2.94 9.90 6.33
N ALA A 211 -4.03 9.15 6.52
CA ALA A 211 -3.96 7.74 6.89
C ALA A 211 -3.35 6.88 5.77
N VAL A 212 -3.73 7.13 4.51
CA VAL A 212 -3.15 6.45 3.33
C VAL A 212 -1.64 6.67 3.28
N SER A 213 -1.19 7.90 3.50
CA SER A 213 0.25 8.18 3.50
C SER A 213 0.96 7.54 4.68
N ALA A 214 0.40 7.62 5.89
CA ALA A 214 1.05 7.03 7.07
C ALA A 214 1.24 5.53 6.89
N ALA A 215 0.20 4.83 6.42
CA ALA A 215 0.30 3.42 6.06
C ALA A 215 1.32 3.19 4.92
N GLY A 216 1.36 4.06 3.92
CA GLY A 216 2.34 4.00 2.83
C GLY A 216 3.80 4.16 3.27
N GLU A 217 4.06 4.96 4.32
CA GLU A 217 5.39 5.13 4.90
C GLU A 217 5.92 3.85 5.56
N GLU A 218 5.03 2.97 6.02
CA GLU A 218 5.37 1.68 6.63
C GLU A 218 5.87 0.63 5.62
N ALA A 219 5.67 0.85 4.32
CA ALA A 219 6.07 -0.09 3.28
C ALA A 219 7.58 -0.41 3.30
N VAL A 220 8.42 0.61 3.44
CA VAL A 220 9.88 0.44 3.45
C VAL A 220 10.37 -0.21 4.75
N PRO A 221 9.93 0.22 5.95
CA PRO A 221 10.19 -0.51 7.20
C PRO A 221 9.77 -1.98 7.15
N ALA A 222 8.57 -2.29 6.65
CA ALA A 222 8.09 -3.67 6.51
C ALA A 222 8.99 -4.50 5.59
N TYR A 223 9.45 -3.94 4.47
CA TYR A 223 10.44 -4.59 3.61
C TYR A 223 11.75 -4.88 4.35
N LYS A 224 12.22 -3.97 5.22
CA LYS A 224 13.46 -4.22 5.99
C LYS A 224 13.33 -5.39 6.96
N ILE A 225 12.16 -5.64 7.51
CA ILE A 225 11.91 -6.83 8.33
C ILE A 225 11.97 -8.10 7.47
N TYR A 226 11.40 -8.05 6.26
CA TYR A 226 11.49 -9.13 5.29
C TYR A 226 12.95 -9.42 4.87
N GLU A 227 13.73 -8.39 4.58
CA GLU A 227 15.16 -8.51 4.23
C GLU A 227 15.98 -9.18 5.35
N VAL A 228 15.73 -8.83 6.62
CA VAL A 228 16.39 -9.48 7.76
C VAL A 228 16.02 -10.96 7.85
N ALA A 229 14.75 -11.30 7.68
CA ALA A 229 14.31 -12.70 7.70
C ALA A 229 14.89 -13.52 6.53
N LEU A 230 14.99 -12.93 5.33
CA LEU A 230 15.66 -13.54 4.18
C LEU A 230 17.16 -13.77 4.42
N SER A 231 17.82 -12.83 5.10
CA SER A 231 19.25 -12.95 5.43
C SER A 231 19.49 -14.15 6.35
N GLU A 232 18.64 -14.34 7.37
CA GLU A 232 18.70 -15.52 8.23
C GLU A 232 18.43 -16.82 7.45
N GLN A 233 17.45 -16.80 6.53
CA GLN A 233 17.18 -17.94 5.66
C GLN A 233 18.38 -18.29 4.77
N TYR A 234 19.06 -17.29 4.22
CA TYR A 234 20.29 -17.48 3.46
C TYR A 234 21.37 -18.15 4.32
N GLU A 235 21.65 -17.64 5.53
CA GLU A 235 22.68 -18.20 6.41
C GLU A 235 22.44 -19.66 6.78
N ARG A 236 21.17 -20.07 6.91
CA ARG A 236 20.79 -21.43 7.31
C ARG A 236 20.66 -22.39 6.13
N SER A 237 20.12 -21.92 5.01
CA SER A 237 19.84 -22.74 3.84
C SER A 237 19.87 -21.88 2.57
N PRO A 238 21.06 -21.56 2.03
CA PRO A 238 21.19 -20.69 0.86
C PRO A 238 20.37 -21.15 -0.34
N THR A 239 20.34 -22.47 -0.60
CA THR A 239 19.59 -23.07 -1.72
C THR A 239 18.08 -22.93 -1.60
N SER A 240 17.57 -22.60 -0.41
CA SER A 240 16.13 -22.37 -0.21
C SER A 240 15.65 -21.03 -0.78
N LEU A 241 16.56 -20.13 -1.16
CA LEU A 241 16.27 -18.87 -1.83
C LEU A 241 16.25 -18.98 -3.36
N GLY A 242 16.21 -20.20 -3.90
CA GLY A 242 16.20 -20.45 -5.34
C GLY A 242 17.43 -19.90 -6.06
N SER A 243 17.22 -19.34 -7.25
CA SER A 243 18.30 -18.82 -8.11
C SER A 243 19.10 -17.71 -7.43
N MET A 244 18.46 -16.86 -6.61
CA MET A 244 19.17 -15.79 -5.90
C MET A 244 20.17 -16.36 -4.89
N GLY A 245 19.77 -17.41 -4.16
CA GLY A 245 20.67 -18.14 -3.27
C GLY A 245 21.89 -18.71 -4.00
N GLU A 246 21.69 -19.33 -5.17
CA GLU A 246 22.78 -19.85 -6.00
C GLU A 246 23.75 -18.75 -6.46
N HIS A 247 23.23 -17.59 -6.88
CA HIS A 247 24.06 -16.46 -7.29
C HIS A 247 24.89 -15.90 -6.13
N LEU A 248 24.29 -15.77 -4.94
CA LEU A 248 25.00 -15.31 -3.73
C LEU A 248 26.12 -16.28 -3.34
N MET A 249 25.85 -17.58 -3.34
CA MET A 249 26.88 -18.59 -3.07
C MET A 249 28.04 -18.54 -4.07
N LEU A 250 27.75 -18.35 -5.37
CA LEU A 250 28.78 -18.19 -6.40
C LEU A 250 29.63 -16.93 -6.18
N PHE A 251 28.99 -15.83 -5.79
CA PHE A 251 29.65 -14.57 -5.49
C PHE A 251 30.56 -14.67 -4.26
N GLU A 252 30.09 -15.30 -3.17
CA GLU A 252 30.90 -15.58 -1.99
C GLU A 252 32.08 -16.51 -2.30
N GLY A 253 31.85 -17.53 -3.14
CA GLY A 253 32.91 -18.38 -3.65
C GLY A 253 33.99 -17.59 -4.39
N TRP A 254 33.59 -16.63 -5.23
CA TRP A 254 34.53 -15.75 -5.91
C TRP A 254 35.28 -14.82 -4.95
N LEU A 255 34.61 -14.20 -3.98
CA LEU A 255 35.24 -13.33 -2.97
C LEU A 255 36.29 -14.08 -2.15
N ASN A 256 36.00 -15.32 -1.76
CA ASN A 256 36.92 -16.16 -0.98
C ASN A 256 38.11 -16.70 -1.79
N THR A 257 38.14 -16.46 -3.10
CA THR A 257 39.28 -16.82 -3.98
C THR A 257 40.24 -15.65 -4.26
N GLN A 258 39.98 -14.46 -3.73
CA GLN A 258 40.90 -13.31 -3.75
C GLN A 258 41.72 -13.21 -2.46
#